data_AF-T1BPC0-F1
#
_entry.id   AF-T1BPC0-F1
#
_cell.length_a   1.000
_cell.length_b   1.000
_cell.length_c   1.000
_cell.angle_alpha   90.00
_cell.angle_beta   90.00
_cell.angle_gamma   90.00
#
_symmetry.space_group_name_H-M   'P 1'
#
loop_
_entity.id
_entity.type
_entity.pdbx_description
1 polymer ?
#
loop_
_entity_poly.entity_id
_entity_poly.type
_entity_poly.pdbx_seq_one_letter_code
_entity_poly.pdbx_strand_id
1 'polypeptide(L)'
;KLERWHKTLRDQLLSELGPAPLQLPELNARLWAWIAELYHRSPHAGLGGLTPLARYQQDLGRVRLLGPLAAKLDEIFRHRTERLVRRDGTVSYGARFFEVPYELAGKTVHLVVDPHTRTVVGVEDKDGVALGAATPLDKLANRHRRRRKPRDPQAQPASPSASVARSGPTLIDTAYLEHYRPIAEDPTSEEK
;
A
#
# COMPACT_ATOMS: atom_id res chain seq x y z
N LYS A 1 30.17 -10.87 -18.07
CA LYS A 1 30.73 -10.18 -19.27
C LYS A 1 29.61 -9.41 -19.98
N LEU A 2 29.30 -8.19 -19.53
CA LEU A 2 28.20 -7.35 -20.04
C LEU A 2 28.37 -6.96 -21.52
N GLU A 3 29.62 -6.87 -21.98
CA GLU A 3 29.98 -6.42 -23.33
C GLU A 3 29.40 -7.28 -24.46
N ARG A 4 29.35 -8.62 -24.29
CA ARG A 4 28.84 -9.52 -25.32
C ARG A 4 27.32 -9.43 -25.45
N TRP A 5 26.61 -9.26 -24.33
CA TRP A 5 25.15 -9.07 -24.35
C TRP A 5 24.77 -7.76 -25.04
N HIS A 6 25.43 -6.65 -24.71
CA HIS A 6 25.19 -5.36 -25.38
C HIS A 6 25.45 -5.41 -26.88
N LYS A 7 26.46 -6.17 -27.32
CA LYS A 7 26.71 -6.39 -28.75
C LYS A 7 25.53 -7.14 -29.38
N THR A 8 25.13 -8.28 -28.83
CA THR A 8 24.01 -9.08 -29.35
C THR A 8 22.70 -8.29 -29.39
N LEU A 9 22.41 -7.49 -28.37
CA LEU A 9 21.24 -6.61 -28.35
C LEU A 9 21.31 -5.56 -29.47
N ARG A 10 22.47 -4.94 -29.69
CA ARG A 10 22.65 -3.98 -30.79
C ARG A 10 22.46 -4.64 -32.16
N ASP A 11 23.08 -5.79 -32.35
CA ASP A 11 23.13 -6.49 -33.63
C ASP A 11 21.82 -7.20 -34.02
N GLN A 12 20.93 -7.48 -33.05
CA GLN A 12 19.70 -8.25 -33.31
C GLN A 12 18.41 -7.49 -33.02
N LEU A 13 18.40 -6.62 -32.01
CA LEU A 13 17.19 -5.86 -31.65
C LEU A 13 17.28 -4.44 -32.22
N LEU A 14 18.34 -3.70 -31.89
CA LEU A 14 18.41 -2.28 -32.26
C LEU A 14 18.61 -2.07 -33.77
N SER A 15 19.25 -3.02 -34.46
CA SER A 15 19.40 -3.00 -35.92
C SER A 15 18.07 -3.14 -36.68
N GLU A 16 17.08 -3.80 -36.09
CA GLU A 16 15.76 -4.04 -36.67
C GLU A 16 14.77 -2.89 -36.36
N LEU A 17 15.15 -1.95 -35.50
CA LEU A 17 14.31 -0.79 -35.20
C LEU A 17 14.36 0.18 -36.39
N GLY A 18 13.19 0.54 -36.90
CA GLY A 18 13.06 1.56 -37.94
C GLY A 18 13.47 2.97 -37.46
N PRO A 19 13.61 3.94 -38.37
CA PRO A 19 14.08 5.29 -38.05
C PRO A 19 13.07 6.14 -37.27
N ALA A 20 11.83 5.67 -37.10
CA ALA A 20 10.78 6.41 -36.40
C ALA A 20 11.06 6.47 -34.89
N PRO A 21 10.79 7.60 -34.22
CA PRO A 21 10.97 7.71 -32.79
C PRO A 21 9.99 6.81 -32.05
N LEU A 22 10.51 5.92 -31.22
CA LEU A 22 9.71 5.03 -30.37
C LEU A 22 9.46 5.66 -29.01
N GLN A 23 8.24 5.49 -28.51
CA GLN A 23 7.94 5.81 -27.10
C GLN A 23 8.51 4.72 -26.18
N LEU A 24 8.85 5.09 -24.95
CA LEU A 24 9.46 4.16 -23.97
C LEU A 24 8.65 2.85 -23.78
N PRO A 25 7.31 2.87 -23.64
CA PRO A 25 6.54 1.64 -23.51
C PRO A 25 6.67 0.71 -24.72
N GLU A 26 6.76 1.30 -25.91
CA GLU A 26 6.86 0.58 -27.18
C GLU A 26 8.25 -0.08 -27.34
N LEU A 27 9.30 0.64 -26.95
CA LEU A 27 10.66 0.11 -26.89
C LEU A 27 10.76 -1.05 -25.88
N ASN A 28 10.17 -0.87 -24.69
CA ASN A 28 10.13 -1.91 -23.66
C ASN A 28 9.41 -3.16 -24.17
N ALA A 29 8.26 -3.02 -24.85
CA ALA A 29 7.52 -4.15 -25.39
C ALA A 29 8.35 -4.96 -26.42
N ARG A 30 9.05 -4.27 -27.34
CA ARG A 30 9.95 -4.92 -28.30
C ARG A 30 11.13 -5.62 -27.63
N LEU A 31 11.74 -4.97 -26.63
CA LEU A 31 12.82 -5.57 -25.85
C LEU A 31 12.34 -6.85 -25.16
N TRP A 32 11.19 -6.83 -24.50
CA TRP A 32 10.63 -8.00 -23.83
C TRP A 32 10.34 -9.14 -24.80
N ALA A 33 9.73 -8.83 -25.95
CA ALA A 33 9.47 -9.82 -26.99
C ALA A 33 10.77 -10.46 -27.51
N TRP A 34 11.79 -9.64 -27.82
CA TRP A 34 13.09 -10.13 -28.26
C TRP A 34 13.78 -11.00 -27.20
N ILE A 35 13.75 -10.58 -25.93
CA ILE A 35 14.31 -11.38 -24.82
C ILE A 35 13.62 -12.74 -24.72
N ALA A 36 12.29 -12.76 -24.69
CA ALA A 36 11.50 -13.96 -24.42
C ALA A 36 11.47 -14.94 -25.60
N GLU A 37 11.31 -14.43 -26.81
CA GLU A 37 11.08 -15.27 -28.01
C GLU A 37 12.37 -15.60 -28.76
N LEU A 38 13.38 -14.73 -28.72
CA LEU A 38 14.61 -14.90 -29.51
C LEU A 38 15.82 -15.19 -28.62
N TYR A 39 16.18 -14.26 -27.74
CA TYR A 39 17.42 -14.34 -26.97
C TYR A 39 17.45 -15.56 -26.04
N HIS A 40 16.43 -15.72 -25.18
CA HIS A 40 16.39 -16.84 -24.24
C HIS A 40 16.23 -18.21 -24.91
N ARG A 41 15.78 -18.27 -26.16
CA ARG A 41 15.59 -19.50 -26.95
C ARG A 41 16.73 -19.80 -27.92
N SER A 42 17.68 -18.89 -28.09
CA SER A 42 18.83 -19.07 -28.98
C SER A 42 19.96 -19.84 -28.28
N PRO A 43 20.68 -20.73 -28.97
CA PRO A 43 21.89 -21.37 -28.44
C PRO A 43 22.97 -20.37 -28.04
N HIS A 44 23.58 -20.55 -26.87
CA HIS A 44 24.66 -19.69 -26.38
C HIS A 44 25.99 -20.44 -26.29
N ALA A 45 27.01 -19.95 -26.99
CA ALA A 45 28.36 -20.54 -26.97
C ALA A 45 28.96 -20.56 -25.55
N GLY A 46 28.67 -19.55 -24.72
CA GLY A 46 29.11 -19.52 -23.31
C GLY A 46 28.42 -20.53 -22.40
N LEU A 47 27.36 -21.18 -22.87
CA LEU A 47 26.62 -22.24 -22.18
C LEU A 47 26.82 -23.61 -22.87
N GLY A 48 27.87 -23.76 -23.68
CA GLY A 48 28.13 -25.01 -24.40
C GLY A 48 27.07 -25.35 -25.44
N GLY A 49 26.40 -24.35 -26.02
CA GLY A 49 25.33 -24.54 -27.01
C GLY A 49 23.94 -24.68 -26.42
N LEU A 50 23.80 -24.71 -25.09
CA LEU A 50 22.48 -24.61 -24.45
C LEU A 50 21.88 -23.22 -24.60
N THR A 51 20.56 -23.14 -24.57
CA THR A 51 19.83 -21.87 -24.51
C THR A 51 19.79 -21.34 -23.08
N PRO A 52 19.76 -20.01 -22.85
CA PRO A 52 19.61 -19.44 -21.51
C PRO A 52 18.37 -19.98 -20.79
N LEU A 53 17.26 -20.17 -21.51
CA LEU A 53 16.04 -20.75 -20.95
C LEU A 53 16.24 -22.18 -20.47
N ALA A 54 16.83 -23.05 -21.30
CA ALA A 54 17.06 -24.45 -20.94
C ALA A 54 18.00 -24.57 -19.73
N ARG A 55 19.06 -23.75 -19.69
CA ARG A 55 19.98 -23.72 -18.56
C ARG A 55 19.28 -23.26 -17.27
N TYR A 56 18.44 -22.22 -17.35
CA TYR A 56 17.64 -21.74 -16.23
C TYR A 56 16.66 -22.82 -15.72
N GLN A 57 15.97 -23.51 -16.63
CA GLN A 57 15.02 -24.58 -16.29
C GLN A 57 15.65 -25.74 -15.50
N GLN A 58 16.90 -26.11 -15.82
CA GLN A 58 17.65 -27.13 -15.07
C GLN A 58 17.90 -26.74 -13.60
N ASP A 59 17.99 -25.43 -13.31
CA ASP A 59 18.24 -24.92 -11.96
C ASP A 59 16.95 -24.53 -11.21
N LEU A 60 15.75 -24.71 -11.80
CA LEU A 60 14.49 -24.34 -11.15
C LEU A 60 14.29 -25.02 -9.80
N GLY A 61 14.71 -26.28 -9.65
CA GLY A 61 14.64 -26.99 -8.37
C GLY A 61 15.52 -26.40 -7.27
N ARG A 62 16.46 -25.51 -7.61
CA ARG A 62 17.32 -24.78 -6.67
C ARG A 62 16.76 -23.41 -6.29
N VAL A 63 15.74 -22.93 -7.00
CA VAL A 63 15.11 -21.64 -6.73
C VAL A 63 14.19 -21.77 -5.52
N ARG A 64 14.46 -20.99 -4.47
CA ARG A 64 13.61 -20.93 -3.28
C ARG A 64 12.51 -19.90 -3.49
N LEU A 65 11.26 -20.32 -3.33
CA LEU A 65 10.13 -19.40 -3.33
C LEU A 65 10.16 -18.54 -2.07
N LEU A 66 9.78 -17.28 -2.22
CA LEU A 66 9.72 -16.32 -1.11
C LEU A 66 8.56 -16.62 -0.14
N GLY A 67 7.53 -17.35 -0.59
CA GLY A 67 6.37 -17.68 0.23
C GLY A 67 5.71 -16.42 0.82
N PRO A 68 5.38 -16.40 2.13
CA PRO A 68 4.78 -15.23 2.78
C PRO A 68 5.61 -13.94 2.70
N LEU A 69 6.93 -14.03 2.47
CA LEU A 69 7.79 -12.85 2.32
C LEU A 69 7.51 -12.08 1.03
N ALA A 70 6.93 -12.72 0.01
CA ALA A 70 6.60 -12.06 -1.24
C ALA A 70 5.68 -10.83 -1.02
N ALA A 71 4.74 -10.93 -0.09
CA ALA A 71 3.81 -9.84 0.25
C ALA A 71 4.48 -8.64 0.95
N LYS A 72 5.71 -8.82 1.47
CA LYS A 72 6.48 -7.77 2.17
C LYS A 72 7.66 -7.25 1.37
N LEU A 73 7.90 -7.79 0.17
CA LEU A 73 9.09 -7.47 -0.62
C LEU A 73 9.15 -5.97 -0.97
N ASP A 74 8.00 -5.37 -1.26
CA ASP A 74 7.89 -3.96 -1.59
C ASP A 74 8.40 -3.06 -0.46
N GLU A 75 8.26 -3.48 0.81
CA GLU A 75 8.70 -2.72 1.98
C GLU A 75 10.21 -2.47 1.98
N ILE A 76 10.98 -3.39 1.39
CA ILE A 76 12.44 -3.31 1.28
C ILE A 76 12.86 -2.21 0.31
N PHE A 77 12.07 -2.00 -0.75
CA PHE A 77 12.37 -1.02 -1.80
C PHE A 77 11.77 0.37 -1.54
N ARG A 78 11.02 0.55 -0.44
CA ARG A 78 10.51 1.86 -0.05
C ARG A 78 11.66 2.81 0.30
N HIS A 79 11.55 4.04 -0.18
CA HIS A 79 12.50 5.10 0.11
C HIS A 79 12.17 5.73 1.46
N ARG A 80 13.21 6.02 2.25
CA ARG A 80 13.11 6.73 3.54
C ARG A 80 13.69 8.11 3.37
N THR A 81 12.86 9.12 3.62
CA THR A 81 13.25 10.52 3.49
C THR A 81 13.08 11.21 4.82
N GLU A 82 14.18 11.70 5.40
CA GLU A 82 14.16 12.40 6.68
C GLU A 82 13.42 13.73 6.58
N ARG A 83 12.44 13.96 7.47
CA ARG A 83 11.63 15.18 7.51
C ARG A 83 11.35 15.62 8.94
N LEU A 84 11.43 16.93 9.18
CA LEU A 84 10.97 17.54 10.42
C LEU A 84 9.45 17.73 10.36
N VAL A 85 8.74 17.20 11.36
CA VAL A 85 7.30 17.42 11.51
C VAL A 85 7.05 18.84 12.01
N ARG A 86 6.22 19.59 11.27
CA ARG A 86 5.84 20.96 11.63
C ARG A 86 5.00 20.97 12.90
N ARG A 87 4.93 22.14 13.55
CA ARG A 87 4.13 22.34 14.79
C ARG A 87 2.63 22.06 14.62
N ASP A 88 2.13 22.12 13.39
CA ASP A 88 0.76 21.79 13.03
C ASP A 88 0.55 20.30 12.72
N GLY A 89 1.56 19.45 12.91
CA GLY A 89 1.48 18.01 12.68
C GLY A 89 1.57 17.63 11.20
N THR A 90 2.23 18.45 10.37
CA THR A 90 2.36 18.18 8.92
C THR A 90 3.80 17.96 8.46
N VAL A 91 3.97 17.18 7.40
CA VAL A 91 5.23 16.94 6.69
C VAL A 91 5.05 17.18 5.19
N SER A 92 6.11 17.58 4.48
CA SER A 92 6.06 17.85 3.04
C SER A 92 6.84 16.84 2.22
N TYR A 93 6.23 16.40 1.11
CA TYR A 93 6.86 15.54 0.11
C TYR A 93 6.28 15.84 -1.28
N GLY A 94 7.15 15.97 -2.29
CA GLY A 94 6.73 16.18 -3.68
C GLY A 94 5.76 17.36 -3.89
N ALA A 95 6.03 18.52 -3.27
CA ALA A 95 5.16 19.71 -3.27
C ALA A 95 3.75 19.51 -2.65
N ARG A 96 3.52 18.39 -1.97
CA ARG A 96 2.29 18.10 -1.22
C ARG A 96 2.58 18.04 0.28
N PHE A 97 1.54 18.23 1.08
CA PHE A 97 1.58 18.13 2.54
C PHE A 97 0.81 16.90 3.00
N PHE A 98 1.28 16.30 4.07
CA PHE A 98 0.68 15.12 4.69
C PHE A 98 0.53 15.37 6.18
N GLU A 99 -0.62 14.99 6.72
CA GLU A 99 -0.91 14.96 8.15
C GLU A 99 -0.30 13.70 8.75
N VAL A 100 0.35 13.86 9.90
CA VAL A 100 0.93 12.79 10.71
C VAL A 100 0.45 12.91 12.15
N PRO A 101 0.59 11.88 13.00
CA PRO A 101 0.22 11.97 14.41
C PRO A 101 0.81 13.22 15.09
N TYR A 102 -0.03 14.00 15.77
CA TYR A 102 0.38 15.28 16.37
C TYR A 102 1.49 15.14 17.41
N GLU A 103 1.60 13.98 18.05
CA GLU A 103 2.66 13.62 19.01
C GLU A 103 4.07 13.63 18.40
N LEU A 104 4.14 13.63 17.06
CA LEU A 104 5.39 13.73 16.31
C LEU A 104 5.78 15.18 16.01
N ALA A 105 4.93 16.17 16.31
CA ALA A 105 5.20 17.58 16.05
C ALA A 105 6.52 18.03 16.69
N GLY A 106 7.40 18.63 15.89
CA GLY A 106 8.74 19.06 16.30
C GLY A 106 9.80 17.95 16.34
N LYS A 107 9.44 16.70 16.03
CA LYS A 107 10.39 15.58 15.91
C LYS A 107 10.81 15.38 14.45
N THR A 108 12.01 14.85 14.26
CA THR A 108 12.48 14.39 12.96
C THR A 108 12.12 12.92 12.78
N VAL A 109 11.53 12.60 11.63
CA VAL A 109 11.00 11.27 11.31
C VAL A 109 11.39 10.85 9.90
N HIS A 110 11.31 9.56 9.60
CA HIS A 110 11.46 9.03 8.25
C HIS A 110 10.11 8.95 7.55
N LEU A 111 9.93 9.72 6.49
CA LEU A 111 8.79 9.58 5.61
C LEU A 111 9.05 8.42 4.64
N VAL A 112 8.17 7.42 4.69
CA VAL A 112 8.27 6.21 3.87
C VAL A 112 7.50 6.42 2.58
N VAL A 113 8.16 6.23 1.45
CA VAL A 113 7.61 6.51 0.13
C VAL A 113 7.82 5.31 -0.81
N ASP A 114 6.78 4.95 -1.55
CA ASP A 114 6.93 4.08 -2.72
C ASP A 114 7.56 4.89 -3.87
N PRO A 115 8.77 4.57 -4.33
CA PRO A 115 9.45 5.33 -5.38
C PRO A 115 8.80 5.21 -6.76
N HIS A 116 8.07 4.12 -7.03
CA HIS A 116 7.46 3.88 -8.33
C HIS A 116 6.20 4.75 -8.50
N THR A 117 5.32 4.71 -7.51
CA THR A 117 4.06 5.49 -7.52
C THR A 117 4.22 6.90 -6.96
N ARG A 118 5.36 7.18 -6.31
CA ARG A 118 5.65 8.42 -5.57
C ARG A 118 4.62 8.71 -4.49
N THR A 119 4.01 7.66 -3.93
CA THR A 119 3.03 7.79 -2.84
C THR A 119 3.72 7.69 -1.50
N VAL A 120 3.26 8.50 -0.56
CA VAL A 120 3.66 8.40 0.84
C VAL A 120 2.86 7.27 1.47
N VAL A 121 3.56 6.33 2.10
CA VAL A 121 2.97 5.14 2.72
C VAL A 121 2.75 5.35 4.22
N GLY A 122 3.68 6.04 4.88
CA GLY A 122 3.62 6.23 6.32
C GLY A 122 4.85 6.91 6.88
N VAL A 123 4.97 6.85 8.21
CA VAL A 123 6.08 7.44 8.96
C VAL A 123 6.74 6.36 9.80
N GLU A 124 8.07 6.33 9.76
CA GLU A 124 8.93 5.48 10.59
C GLU A 124 9.84 6.35 11.48
N ASP A 125 10.33 5.78 12.58
CA ASP A 125 11.44 6.36 13.33
C ASP A 125 12.80 6.07 12.66
N LYS A 126 13.87 6.50 13.31
CA LYS A 126 15.25 6.27 12.84
C LYS A 126 15.64 4.79 12.79
N ASP A 127 15.00 3.95 13.60
CA ASP A 127 15.27 2.52 13.75
C ASP A 127 14.36 1.67 12.84
N GLY A 128 13.48 2.32 12.06
CA GLY A 128 12.56 1.68 11.11
C GLY A 128 11.23 1.23 11.74
N VAL A 129 10.92 1.65 12.97
CA VAL A 129 9.65 1.33 13.64
C VAL A 129 8.55 2.25 13.11
N ALA A 130 7.42 1.66 12.71
CA ALA A 130 6.28 2.42 12.22
C ALA A 130 5.68 3.31 13.33
N LEU A 131 5.64 4.62 13.07
CA LEU A 131 5.10 5.65 13.98
C LEU A 131 3.65 6.05 13.65
N GLY A 132 3.19 5.74 12.42
CA GLY A 132 1.80 5.99 12.03
C GLY A 132 1.63 6.25 10.54
N ALA A 133 0.38 6.54 10.16
CA ALA A 133 0.02 6.91 8.80
C ALA A 133 0.44 8.35 8.46
N ALA A 134 0.72 8.59 7.18
CA ALA A 134 0.89 9.91 6.61
C ALA A 134 -0.18 10.14 5.54
N THR A 135 -1.22 10.89 5.91
CA THR A 135 -2.41 11.08 5.06
C THR A 135 -2.29 12.39 4.30
N PRO A 136 -2.61 12.46 2.99
CA PRO A 136 -2.61 13.73 2.27
C PRO A 136 -3.45 14.81 2.97
N LEU A 137 -2.89 16.01 3.13
CA LEU A 137 -3.56 17.13 3.79
C LEU A 137 -4.76 17.60 2.95
N ASP A 138 -5.97 17.42 3.49
CA ASP A 138 -7.20 17.98 2.92
C ASP A 138 -7.50 19.36 3.52
N LYS A 139 -7.17 20.40 2.76
CA LYS A 139 -7.41 21.79 3.17
C LYS A 139 -8.90 22.14 3.27
N LEU A 140 -9.75 21.54 2.44
CA LEU A 140 -11.18 21.84 2.41
C LEU A 140 -11.89 21.17 3.58
N ALA A 141 -11.59 19.90 3.86
CA ALA A 141 -12.11 19.22 5.04
C ALA A 141 -11.65 19.92 6.34
N ASN A 142 -10.38 20.35 6.40
CA ASN A 142 -9.85 21.06 7.56
C ASN A 142 -10.55 22.40 7.85
N ARG A 143 -11.05 23.11 6.81
CA ARG A 143 -11.82 24.34 7.00
C ARG A 143 -13.11 24.11 7.80
N HIS A 144 -13.76 22.97 7.60
CA HIS A 144 -15.02 22.63 8.25
C HIS A 144 -14.83 21.86 9.55
N ARG A 145 -13.60 21.47 9.88
CA ARG A 145 -13.29 20.71 11.08
C ARG A 145 -13.48 21.56 12.33
N ARG A 146 -14.42 21.16 13.20
CA ARG A 146 -14.62 21.80 14.50
C ARG A 146 -13.42 21.51 15.40
N ARG A 147 -12.64 22.55 15.73
CA ARG A 147 -11.49 22.42 16.66
C ARG A 147 -12.00 21.92 18.02
N ARG A 148 -11.44 20.81 18.50
CA ARG A 148 -11.62 20.39 19.89
C ARG A 148 -10.94 21.42 20.77
N LYS A 149 -11.71 22.10 21.61
CA LYS A 149 -11.14 22.92 22.69
C LYS A 149 -10.50 21.97 23.71
N PRO A 150 -9.33 22.30 24.28
CA PRO A 150 -8.79 21.57 25.41
C PRO A 150 -9.89 21.47 26.47
N ARG A 151 -10.21 20.24 26.89
CA ARG A 151 -11.13 20.05 28.01
C ARG A 151 -10.33 20.39 29.26
N ASP A 152 -10.80 21.38 29.99
CA ASP A 152 -10.16 21.79 31.24
C ASP A 152 -10.10 20.58 32.18
N PRO A 153 -8.92 20.11 32.63
CA PRO A 153 -8.82 18.95 33.53
C PRO A 153 -9.51 19.17 34.88
N GLN A 154 -9.83 20.43 35.22
CA GLN A 154 -10.53 20.82 36.44
C GLN A 154 -12.04 21.06 36.27
N ALA A 155 -12.62 20.74 35.12
CA ALA A 155 -14.08 20.74 34.98
C ALA A 155 -14.66 19.58 35.80
N GLN A 156 -14.96 19.84 37.08
CA GLN A 156 -15.77 18.97 37.93
C GLN A 156 -17.06 18.61 37.19
N PRO A 157 -17.52 17.34 37.21
CA PRO A 157 -18.82 17.00 36.68
C PRO A 157 -19.88 17.67 37.56
N ALA A 158 -20.44 18.78 37.08
CA ALA A 158 -21.64 19.36 37.65
C ALA A 158 -22.77 18.32 37.53
N SER A 159 -23.15 17.72 38.66
CA SER A 159 -24.49 17.14 38.79
C SER A 159 -25.45 18.28 39.07
N PRO A 160 -26.59 18.33 38.36
CA PRO A 160 -27.81 18.06 39.10
C PRO A 160 -28.83 17.21 38.33
N SER A 161 -29.39 16.26 39.08
CA SER A 161 -30.79 15.84 39.12
C SER A 161 -31.68 16.14 37.91
N ALA A 162 -31.95 15.11 37.11
CA ALA A 162 -33.22 14.94 36.45
C ALA A 162 -33.58 13.45 36.48
N SER A 163 -34.65 13.11 37.20
CA SER A 163 -35.35 11.84 37.08
C SER A 163 -35.97 11.77 35.68
N VAL A 164 -35.20 11.31 34.70
CA VAL A 164 -35.75 10.94 33.40
C VAL A 164 -36.36 9.55 33.57
N ALA A 165 -37.69 9.50 33.61
CA ALA A 165 -38.43 8.26 33.47
C ALA A 165 -37.92 7.54 32.21
N ARG A 166 -37.30 6.38 32.39
CA ARG A 166 -36.82 5.55 31.28
C ARG A 166 -38.05 4.93 30.60
N SER A 167 -38.62 5.63 29.63
CA SER A 167 -39.65 5.07 28.77
C SER A 167 -39.00 4.48 27.53
N GLY A 168 -38.66 3.20 27.60
CA GLY A 168 -38.17 2.40 26.48
C GLY A 168 -37.45 1.14 26.97
N PRO A 169 -37.64 -0.02 26.31
CA PRO A 169 -36.95 -1.25 26.68
C PRO A 169 -35.45 -1.03 26.62
N THR A 170 -34.76 -1.46 27.68
CA THR A 170 -33.31 -1.40 27.75
C THR A 170 -32.72 -2.31 26.68
N LEU A 171 -31.47 -2.09 26.25
CA LEU A 171 -30.79 -2.97 25.28
C LEU A 171 -30.81 -4.46 25.69
N ILE A 172 -30.86 -4.73 27.00
CA ILE A 172 -30.98 -6.07 27.56
C ILE A 172 -32.38 -6.66 27.32
N ASP A 173 -33.43 -5.85 27.41
CA ASP A 173 -34.82 -6.26 27.17
C ASP A 173 -35.05 -6.56 25.67
N THR A 174 -34.46 -5.76 24.78
CA THR A 174 -34.50 -6.01 23.33
C THR A 174 -33.79 -7.32 22.99
N ALA A 175 -32.60 -7.57 23.56
CA ALA A 175 -31.85 -8.80 23.34
C ALA A 175 -32.58 -10.05 23.87
N TYR A 176 -33.26 -9.94 25.01
CA TYR A 176 -34.07 -11.03 25.57
C TYR A 176 -35.25 -11.40 24.65
N LEU A 177 -35.97 -10.39 24.13
CA LEU A 177 -37.11 -10.61 23.23
C LEU A 177 -36.72 -11.20 21.88
N GLU A 178 -35.57 -10.79 21.32
CA GLU A 178 -35.05 -11.41 20.09
C GLU A 178 -34.68 -12.87 20.30
N HIS A 179 -34.07 -13.21 21.45
CA HIS A 179 -33.56 -14.55 21.69
C HIS A 179 -34.65 -15.55 22.11
N TYR A 180 -35.72 -15.09 22.77
CA TYR A 180 -36.80 -15.94 23.28
C TYR A 180 -38.13 -15.76 22.55
N ARG A 181 -38.14 -15.16 21.35
CA ARG A 181 -39.37 -15.05 20.56
C ARG A 181 -39.94 -16.46 20.32
N PRO A 182 -41.14 -16.80 20.83
CA PRO A 182 -41.74 -18.08 20.54
C PRO A 182 -42.03 -18.13 19.04
N ILE A 183 -41.65 -19.24 18.39
CA ILE A 183 -42.07 -19.54 17.02
C ILE A 183 -43.60 -19.62 17.07
N ALA A 184 -44.27 -18.61 16.53
CA ALA A 184 -45.71 -18.69 16.30
C ALA A 184 -45.93 -19.77 15.24
N GLU A 185 -46.68 -20.80 15.60
CA GLU A 185 -47.16 -21.83 14.68
C GLU A 185 -47.91 -21.15 13.53
N ASP A 186 -47.46 -21.37 12.28
CA ASP A 186 -48.16 -20.93 11.07
C ASP A 186 -49.48 -21.72 10.94
N PRO A 187 -50.66 -21.09 11.02
CA PRO A 187 -51.89 -21.72 10.61
C PRO A 187 -52.15 -21.43 9.13
N THR A 188 -52.66 -22.43 8.43
CA THR A 188 -53.36 -22.36 7.13
C THR A 188 -52.52 -22.11 5.87
N SER A 189 -52.06 -23.20 5.27
CA SER A 189 -52.20 -23.40 3.82
C SER A 189 -53.19 -24.56 3.60
N GLU A 190 -54.48 -24.23 3.54
CA GLU A 190 -55.54 -25.10 3.03
C GLU A 190 -56.27 -24.37 1.88
N GLU A 191 -56.35 -25.08 0.74
CA GLU A 191 -57.35 -25.04 -0.34
C GLU A 191 -57.91 -23.69 -0.85
N LYS A 192 -57.56 -23.34 -2.10
CA LYS A 192 -58.41 -23.58 -3.28
C LYS A 192 -57.68 -23.31 -4.60
#